data_AF-A0A1W9VGW8-F1
#
_entry.id   AF-A0A1W9VGW8-F1
#
_cell.length_a   1.000
_cell.length_b   1.000
_cell.length_c   1.000
_cell.angle_alpha   90.00
_cell.angle_beta   90.00
_cell.angle_gamma   90.00
#
_symmetry.space_group_name_H-M   'P 1'
#
loop_
_entity.id
_entity.type
_entity.pdbx_description
1 polymer ?
#
loop_
_entity_poly.entity_id
_entity_poly.type
_entity_poly.pdbx_seq_one_letter_code
_entity_poly.pdbx_strand_id
1 'polypeptide(L)'
;MKQYTVSDDCINCKACVRVATENFKMNNNKKAYVLKQPENKKEEELCEKALGVCPVNAISVQMNSGKTATEVILAKSKIKETLDQYPELKEILISMSPKFKRMQTPFMYETIARFADFNDASKMTGISVCEILHTINKHLGTENKLQESMPECIKDINSKFEDLSRPVSWEENNDRYIYNNDVVEDLVLRISRLAAQENIIIFSVERPDELLKIADGLGLFYNIEKDKEYRISFFNPKQKEQSVPWRKRREQFESLEVRNMTTDPFDIILKKAYQIKEDEGFILIQQFEPLPLINMLTEMGFEYSSEKVHDNEYRIYFYKTPGLLKEDSSDNLKVDVVIQSATPVAYPVIMKLLQSEKIRKNINIKELKVWEETEKHLAWIANGKADISFSALITAAKLAGSDIKIPALFVWDNFVLLSRDKIKGFEDLKGKEIYTPLFEEAPPAKITKYLIKGNGLDPEDYRFKFGTPFGRPEEIYKDFVSGKADTVILREPEASYAIKLMHDRNEEISIISYNDLWNKINPGFGSFPNAGLILKGEFARKNPELAKILAEEIQSAIKWVNQNRKDAAKLSFDLMRQSVDKIELFLDRVNFDYMEGETLVEKVKDYFQILNDNKIVDIKMDQKFLNIFRLD
;
A
#
# COMPACT_ATOMS: atom_id res chain seq x y z
N MET A 1 -7.19 -44.00 35.26
CA MET A 1 -6.38 -42.88 35.80
C MET A 1 -7.33 -41.94 36.54
N LYS A 2 -6.94 -41.41 37.70
CA LYS A 2 -7.75 -40.43 38.44
C LYS A 2 -7.73 -39.09 37.69
N GLN A 3 -8.89 -38.47 37.54
CA GLN A 3 -9.02 -37.16 36.89
C GLN A 3 -9.52 -36.14 37.90
N TYR A 4 -8.75 -35.08 38.09
CA TYR A 4 -9.05 -33.99 39.00
C TYR A 4 -9.71 -32.83 38.25
N THR A 5 -10.69 -32.18 38.85
CA THR A 5 -11.32 -30.96 38.34
C THR A 5 -11.53 -29.96 39.48
N VAL A 6 -11.67 -28.68 39.15
CA VAL A 6 -12.00 -27.63 40.12
C VAL A 6 -13.33 -26.99 39.75
N SER A 7 -14.28 -26.93 40.68
CA SER A 7 -15.58 -26.28 40.49
C SER A 7 -15.50 -24.75 40.69
N ASP A 8 -16.57 -24.08 40.30
CA ASP A 8 -16.76 -22.64 40.53
C ASP A 8 -16.89 -22.25 42.01
N ASP A 9 -17.01 -23.21 42.92
CA ASP A 9 -17.08 -22.95 44.37
C ASP A 9 -15.73 -22.49 44.96
N CYS A 10 -14.66 -22.50 44.17
CA CYS A 10 -13.32 -22.09 44.62
C CYS A 10 -13.30 -20.67 45.21
N ILE A 11 -12.73 -20.49 46.40
CA ILE A 11 -12.71 -19.20 47.12
C ILE A 11 -11.35 -18.48 47.15
N ASN A 12 -10.43 -18.79 46.23
CA ASN A 12 -9.10 -18.15 46.15
C ASN A 12 -8.21 -18.31 47.41
N CYS A 13 -8.33 -19.41 48.17
CA CYS A 13 -7.48 -19.64 49.35
C CYS A 13 -6.03 -20.02 48.99
N LYS A 14 -5.77 -20.37 47.72
CA LYS A 14 -4.47 -20.82 47.16
C LYS A 14 -3.86 -22.07 47.81
N ALA A 15 -4.62 -22.81 48.62
CA ALA A 15 -4.11 -24.00 49.30
C ALA A 15 -3.65 -25.09 48.32
N CYS A 16 -4.47 -25.42 47.30
CA CYS A 16 -4.13 -26.43 46.30
C CYS A 16 -2.91 -26.05 45.45
N VAL A 17 -2.78 -24.78 45.07
CA VAL A 17 -1.65 -24.26 44.28
C VAL A 17 -0.34 -24.30 45.07
N ARG A 18 -0.39 -24.23 46.40
CA ARG A 18 0.81 -24.38 47.25
C ARG A 18 1.19 -25.83 47.46
N VAL A 19 0.20 -26.72 47.51
CA VAL A 19 0.40 -28.15 47.80
C VAL A 19 0.79 -28.91 46.53
N ALA A 20 0.20 -28.59 45.39
CA ALA A 20 0.43 -29.23 44.11
C ALA A 20 0.66 -28.16 43.02
N THR A 21 1.76 -27.42 43.17
CA THR A 21 2.13 -26.26 42.33
C THR A 21 2.21 -26.58 40.85
N GLU A 22 2.62 -27.80 40.51
CA GLU A 22 2.74 -28.25 39.13
C GLU A 22 1.39 -28.66 38.51
N ASN A 23 0.36 -28.93 39.34
CA ASN A 23 -0.93 -29.46 38.87
C ASN A 23 -2.07 -28.45 38.98
N PHE A 24 -1.99 -27.43 39.85
CA PHE A 24 -3.03 -26.41 40.04
C PHE A 24 -2.48 -25.00 39.91
N LYS A 25 -3.22 -24.11 39.23
CA LYS A 25 -2.85 -22.68 39.09
C LYS A 25 -4.06 -21.79 39.35
N MET A 26 -3.82 -20.53 39.70
CA MET A 26 -4.86 -19.51 39.81
C MET A 26 -5.10 -18.84 38.46
N ASN A 27 -6.36 -18.69 38.05
CA ASN A 27 -6.74 -17.89 36.90
C ASN A 27 -6.96 -16.41 37.28
N ASN A 28 -7.19 -15.58 36.26
CA ASN A 28 -7.43 -14.13 36.40
C ASN A 28 -8.72 -13.80 37.17
N ASN A 29 -9.68 -14.73 37.21
CA ASN A 29 -10.93 -14.60 37.97
C ASN A 29 -10.77 -15.04 39.44
N LYS A 30 -9.53 -15.22 39.91
CA LYS A 30 -9.21 -15.66 41.27
C LYS A 30 -9.80 -17.03 41.61
N LYS A 31 -9.95 -17.93 40.63
CA LYS A 31 -10.33 -19.34 40.81
C LYS A 31 -9.15 -20.25 40.51
N ALA A 32 -9.00 -21.33 41.27
CA ALA A 32 -8.04 -22.36 40.96
C ALA A 32 -8.55 -23.21 39.79
N TYR A 33 -7.64 -23.71 38.95
CA TYR A 33 -7.95 -24.67 37.89
C TYR A 33 -6.83 -25.72 37.81
N VAL A 34 -7.11 -26.85 37.18
CA VAL A 34 -6.12 -27.91 36.95
C VAL A 34 -5.26 -27.52 35.74
N LEU A 35 -3.98 -27.24 35.99
CA LEU A 35 -2.99 -26.93 34.96
C LEU A 35 -2.63 -28.19 34.15
N LYS A 36 -2.36 -29.29 34.86
CA LYS A 36 -2.18 -30.63 34.28
C LYS A 36 -2.63 -31.73 35.26
N GLN A 37 -3.11 -32.85 34.72
CA GLN A 37 -3.40 -34.06 35.51
C GLN A 37 -2.10 -34.69 36.03
N PRO A 38 -2.12 -35.43 37.15
CA PRO A 38 -0.91 -36.05 37.67
C PRO A 38 -0.36 -37.12 36.72
N GLU A 39 0.92 -37.01 36.38
CA GLU A 39 1.60 -37.89 35.42
C GLU A 39 2.40 -39.03 36.11
N ASN A 40 2.58 -38.93 37.43
CA ASN A 40 3.32 -39.91 38.23
C ASN A 40 2.73 -40.04 39.65
N LYS A 41 3.13 -41.08 40.39
CA LYS A 41 2.64 -41.34 41.76
C LYS A 41 2.84 -40.17 42.73
N LYS A 42 3.97 -39.44 42.59
CA LYS A 42 4.26 -38.28 43.45
C LYS A 42 3.29 -37.14 43.20
N GLU A 43 2.99 -36.84 41.94
CA GLU A 43 1.98 -35.85 41.57
C GLU A 43 0.57 -36.29 41.99
N GLU A 44 0.25 -37.58 41.89
CA GLU A 44 -1.04 -38.13 42.34
C GLU A 44 -1.22 -37.90 43.85
N GLU A 45 -0.20 -38.21 44.67
CA GLU A 45 -0.22 -37.94 46.11
C GLU A 45 -0.36 -36.45 46.44
N LEU A 46 0.28 -35.57 45.66
CA LEU A 46 0.15 -34.12 45.83
C LEU A 46 -1.26 -33.63 45.45
N CYS A 47 -1.86 -34.19 44.40
CA CYS A 47 -3.24 -33.88 44.00
C CYS A 47 -4.26 -34.38 45.02
N GLU A 48 -4.06 -35.56 45.62
CA GLU A 48 -4.87 -36.04 46.73
C GLU A 48 -4.75 -35.14 47.97
N LYS A 49 -3.53 -34.70 48.30
CA LYS A 49 -3.32 -33.70 49.37
C LYS A 49 -4.00 -32.38 49.03
N ALA A 50 -3.93 -31.92 47.77
CA ALA A 50 -4.58 -30.70 47.32
C ALA A 50 -6.10 -30.76 47.48
N LEU A 51 -6.71 -31.92 47.20
CA LEU A 51 -8.12 -32.20 47.46
C LEU A 51 -8.45 -32.08 48.96
N GLY A 52 -7.62 -32.65 49.83
CA GLY A 52 -7.81 -32.61 51.29
C GLY A 52 -7.63 -31.23 51.95
N VAL A 53 -6.83 -30.33 51.37
CA VAL A 53 -6.61 -28.98 51.92
C VAL A 53 -7.60 -27.93 51.38
N CYS A 54 -8.54 -28.33 50.52
CA CYS A 54 -9.52 -27.40 49.96
C CYS A 54 -10.62 -27.09 50.98
N PRO A 55 -10.71 -25.85 51.52
CA PRO A 55 -11.66 -25.52 52.58
C PRO A 55 -13.13 -25.56 52.16
N VAL A 56 -13.38 -25.58 50.84
CA VAL A 56 -14.72 -25.57 50.24
C VAL A 56 -14.98 -26.79 49.37
N ASN A 57 -14.09 -27.80 49.42
CA ASN A 57 -14.19 -29.03 48.62
C ASN A 57 -14.42 -28.77 47.11
N ALA A 58 -13.87 -27.68 46.57
CA ALA A 58 -14.00 -27.33 45.17
C ALA A 58 -13.20 -28.26 44.23
N ILE A 59 -12.38 -29.18 44.76
CA ILE A 59 -11.62 -30.15 43.96
C ILE A 59 -12.35 -31.49 44.01
N SER A 60 -12.66 -32.05 42.84
CA SER A 60 -13.26 -33.38 42.74
C SER A 60 -12.33 -34.33 42.00
N VAL A 61 -12.44 -35.63 42.31
CA VAL A 61 -11.71 -36.70 41.64
C VAL A 61 -12.68 -37.74 41.10
N GLN A 62 -12.54 -38.08 39.82
CA GLN A 62 -13.29 -39.16 39.18
C GLN A 62 -12.35 -40.32 38.84
N MET A 63 -12.75 -41.54 39.17
CA MET A 63 -12.14 -42.74 38.60
C MET A 63 -12.76 -42.97 37.22
N ASN A 64 -11.98 -42.81 36.17
CA ASN A 64 -12.47 -43.11 34.83
C ASN A 64 -12.69 -44.63 34.67
N SER A 65 -13.92 -45.08 34.95
CA SER A 65 -14.51 -46.26 34.32
C SER A 65 -14.96 -45.85 32.92
N GLY A 66 -14.36 -46.47 31.90
CA GLY A 66 -14.26 -45.96 30.53
C GLY A 66 -15.51 -45.33 29.92
N LYS A 67 -15.28 -44.27 29.12
CA LYS A 67 -16.16 -43.80 28.06
C LYS A 67 -15.35 -43.13 26.95
N THR A 68 -15.69 -43.54 25.72
CA THR A 68 -15.52 -42.87 24.41
C THR A 68 -14.17 -42.22 24.11
N ALA A 69 -13.45 -42.79 23.14
CA ALA A 69 -12.14 -42.32 22.70
C ALA A 69 -12.17 -40.82 22.35
N THR A 70 -11.48 -40.01 23.15
CA THR A 70 -11.21 -38.60 22.84
C THR A 70 -10.52 -38.53 21.48
N GLU A 71 -11.15 -37.81 20.55
CA GLU A 71 -10.63 -37.60 19.19
C GLU A 71 -9.48 -36.60 19.20
N VAL A 72 -8.50 -36.83 18.34
CA VAL A 72 -7.34 -35.94 18.18
C VAL A 72 -7.79 -34.64 17.49
N ILE A 73 -7.38 -33.51 18.03
CA ILE A 73 -7.62 -32.20 17.42
C ILE A 73 -6.47 -31.92 16.43
N LEU A 74 -6.81 -31.75 15.16
CA LEU A 74 -5.87 -31.45 14.08
C LEU A 74 -5.97 -29.99 13.62
N ALA A 75 -5.02 -29.53 12.81
CA ALA A 75 -4.94 -28.16 12.31
C ALA A 75 -6.23 -27.67 11.61
N LYS A 76 -6.93 -28.58 10.91
CA LYS A 76 -8.18 -28.29 10.19
C LYS A 76 -9.44 -28.37 11.05
N SER A 77 -9.33 -28.72 12.33
CA SER A 77 -10.48 -28.81 13.24
C SER A 77 -11.08 -27.43 13.44
N LYS A 78 -12.41 -27.33 13.38
CA LYS A 78 -13.11 -26.05 13.55
C LYS A 78 -13.07 -25.60 15.00
N ILE A 79 -12.75 -24.32 15.19
CA ILE A 79 -12.51 -23.76 16.52
C ILE A 79 -13.79 -23.81 17.35
N LYS A 80 -14.93 -23.38 16.79
CA LYS A 80 -16.21 -23.39 17.53
C LYS A 80 -16.60 -24.81 17.94
N GLU A 81 -16.56 -25.77 17.02
CA GLU A 81 -16.91 -27.17 17.30
C GLU A 81 -16.02 -27.76 18.41
N THR A 82 -14.71 -27.50 18.32
CA THR A 82 -13.74 -27.94 19.32
C THR A 82 -14.01 -27.32 20.70
N LEU A 83 -14.32 -26.02 20.77
CA LEU A 83 -14.58 -25.31 22.03
C LEU A 83 -15.98 -25.54 22.60
N ASP A 84 -16.94 -25.95 21.76
CA ASP A 84 -18.25 -26.41 22.22
C ASP A 84 -18.15 -27.84 22.79
N GLN A 85 -17.31 -28.69 22.20
CA GLN A 85 -17.05 -30.05 22.66
C GLN A 85 -16.15 -30.11 23.91
N TYR A 86 -15.17 -29.21 24.02
CA TYR A 86 -14.22 -29.11 25.13
C TYR A 86 -14.15 -27.68 25.68
N PRO A 87 -15.16 -27.23 26.47
CA PRO A 87 -15.24 -25.86 26.97
C PRO A 87 -14.03 -25.41 27.80
N GLU A 88 -13.35 -26.33 28.47
CA GLU A 88 -12.14 -26.11 29.26
C GLU A 88 -10.97 -25.54 28.43
N LEU A 89 -10.94 -25.81 27.12
CA LEU A 89 -9.89 -25.30 26.24
C LEU A 89 -9.97 -23.79 26.02
N LYS A 90 -11.12 -23.15 26.34
CA LYS A 90 -11.31 -21.70 26.19
C LYS A 90 -10.27 -20.91 26.99
N GLU A 91 -10.10 -21.27 28.26
CA GLU A 91 -9.13 -20.63 29.16
C GLU A 91 -7.70 -21.00 28.78
N ILE A 92 -7.47 -22.22 28.30
CA ILE A 92 -6.14 -22.68 27.84
C ILE A 92 -5.69 -21.84 26.65
N LEU A 93 -6.54 -21.66 25.63
CA LEU A 93 -6.23 -20.81 24.48
C LEU A 93 -5.98 -19.35 24.89
N ILE A 94 -6.79 -18.80 25.79
CA ILE A 94 -6.56 -17.43 26.30
C ILE A 94 -5.21 -17.31 27.00
N SER A 95 -4.81 -18.35 27.75
CA SER A 95 -3.51 -18.36 28.43
C SER A 95 -2.32 -18.43 27.46
N MET A 96 -2.51 -19.01 26.28
CA MET A 96 -1.51 -19.01 25.21
C MET A 96 -1.37 -17.62 24.56
N SER A 97 -2.48 -16.95 24.27
CA SER A 97 -2.45 -15.56 23.78
C SER A 97 -3.71 -14.79 24.18
N PRO A 98 -3.58 -13.55 24.70
CA PRO A 98 -4.73 -12.67 24.94
C PRO A 98 -5.59 -12.43 23.69
N LYS A 99 -5.04 -12.61 22.47
CA LYS A 99 -5.78 -12.47 21.20
C LYS A 99 -6.89 -13.50 21.03
N PHE A 100 -6.80 -14.67 21.67
CA PHE A 100 -7.88 -15.68 21.66
C PHE A 100 -9.14 -15.21 22.38
N LYS A 101 -9.03 -14.26 23.32
CA LYS A 101 -10.18 -13.68 24.04
C LYS A 101 -11.18 -13.02 23.09
N ARG A 102 -10.69 -12.36 22.04
CA ARG A 102 -11.55 -11.69 21.04
C ARG A 102 -12.41 -12.69 20.27
N MET A 103 -11.84 -13.84 19.90
CA MET A 103 -12.52 -14.90 19.15
C MET A 103 -13.61 -15.59 19.96
N GLN A 104 -13.49 -15.56 21.29
CA GLN A 104 -14.46 -16.13 22.22
C GLN A 104 -15.55 -15.13 22.65
N THR A 105 -15.52 -13.89 22.14
CA THR A 105 -16.62 -12.93 22.39
C THR A 105 -17.91 -13.42 21.72
N PRO A 106 -19.10 -13.21 22.32
CA PRO A 106 -20.35 -13.81 21.84
C PRO A 106 -20.61 -13.60 20.34
N PHE A 107 -20.36 -12.38 19.83
CA PHE A 107 -20.52 -12.08 18.41
C PHE A 107 -19.51 -12.81 17.52
N MET A 108 -18.22 -12.81 17.87
CA MET A 108 -17.16 -13.45 17.07
C MET A 108 -17.26 -14.98 17.12
N TYR A 109 -17.71 -15.51 18.26
CA TYR A 109 -17.87 -16.95 18.51
C TYR A 109 -19.02 -17.55 17.67
N GLU A 110 -20.10 -16.79 17.48
CA GLU A 110 -21.25 -17.19 16.64
C GLU A 110 -21.06 -16.94 15.14
N THR A 111 -20.06 -16.14 14.74
CA THR A 111 -19.85 -15.74 13.33
C THR A 111 -18.59 -16.34 12.72
N ILE A 112 -17.42 -15.89 13.16
CA ILE A 112 -16.12 -16.19 12.52
C ILE A 112 -15.55 -17.52 13.03
N ALA A 113 -15.67 -17.81 14.33
CA ALA A 113 -15.14 -19.04 14.93
C ALA A 113 -15.79 -20.33 14.38
N ARG A 114 -17.01 -20.21 13.83
CA ARG A 114 -17.73 -21.29 13.15
C ARG A 114 -17.02 -21.79 11.89
N PHE A 115 -16.36 -20.89 11.16
CA PHE A 115 -15.70 -21.22 9.89
C PHE A 115 -14.18 -21.32 10.01
N ALA A 116 -13.59 -20.71 11.04
CA ALA A 116 -12.14 -20.72 11.28
C ALA A 116 -11.64 -22.07 11.82
N ASP A 117 -10.46 -22.49 11.35
CA ASP A 117 -9.70 -23.62 11.88
C ASP A 117 -8.43 -23.19 12.64
N PHE A 118 -7.67 -24.13 13.19
CA PHE A 118 -6.47 -23.81 13.96
C PHE A 118 -5.29 -23.29 13.12
N ASN A 119 -5.29 -23.45 11.79
CA ASN A 119 -4.34 -22.73 10.92
C ASN A 119 -4.69 -21.23 10.85
N ASP A 120 -5.98 -20.91 10.77
CA ASP A 120 -6.43 -19.52 10.78
C ASP A 120 -6.16 -18.85 12.13
N ALA A 121 -6.35 -19.59 13.23
CA ALA A 121 -5.99 -19.14 14.57
C ALA A 121 -4.49 -18.82 14.69
N SER A 122 -3.64 -19.67 14.11
CA SER A 122 -2.18 -19.46 14.09
C SER A 122 -1.81 -18.13 13.41
N LYS A 123 -2.34 -17.86 12.22
CA LYS A 123 -2.11 -16.60 11.48
C LYS A 123 -2.58 -15.37 12.26
N MET A 124 -3.73 -15.47 12.92
CA MET A 124 -4.32 -14.36 13.67
C MET A 124 -3.54 -14.05 14.96
N THR A 125 -3.08 -15.08 15.65
CA THR A 125 -2.45 -14.93 16.96
C THR A 125 -0.95 -14.68 16.86
N GLY A 126 -0.30 -15.22 15.82
CA GLY A 126 1.15 -15.28 15.67
C GLY A 126 1.78 -16.49 16.36
N ILE A 127 0.97 -17.35 17.01
CA ILE A 127 1.43 -18.60 17.62
C ILE A 127 1.46 -19.69 16.56
N SER A 128 2.50 -20.54 16.57
CA SER A 128 2.59 -21.63 15.62
C SER A 128 1.44 -22.63 15.77
N VAL A 129 0.96 -23.17 14.65
CA VAL A 129 -0.12 -24.17 14.68
C VAL A 129 0.29 -25.43 15.47
N CYS A 130 1.55 -25.86 15.40
CA CYS A 130 2.04 -27.01 16.15
C CYS A 130 1.96 -26.77 17.68
N GLU A 131 2.30 -25.58 18.15
CA GLU A 131 2.24 -25.25 19.59
C GLU A 131 0.80 -25.23 20.12
N ILE A 132 -0.14 -24.70 19.33
CA ILE A 132 -1.58 -24.73 19.65
C ILE A 132 -2.08 -26.17 19.75
N LEU A 133 -1.78 -27.00 18.74
CA LEU A 133 -2.24 -28.38 18.69
C LEU A 133 -1.61 -29.23 19.78
N HIS A 134 -0.31 -29.07 20.07
CA HIS A 134 0.36 -29.79 21.14
C HIS A 134 -0.26 -29.46 22.49
N THR A 135 -0.47 -28.17 22.78
CA THR A 135 -1.06 -27.73 24.07
C THR A 135 -2.47 -28.28 24.27
N ILE A 136 -3.32 -28.22 23.23
CA ILE A 136 -4.69 -28.76 23.28
C ILE A 136 -4.68 -30.28 23.46
N ASN A 137 -3.94 -31.01 22.61
CA ASN A 137 -3.97 -32.47 22.62
C ASN A 137 -3.26 -33.06 23.85
N LYS A 138 -2.27 -32.36 24.40
CA LYS A 138 -1.66 -32.72 25.69
C LYS A 138 -2.67 -32.60 26.83
N HIS A 139 -3.46 -31.52 26.85
CA HIS A 139 -4.52 -31.35 27.85
C HIS A 139 -5.60 -32.45 27.74
N LEU A 140 -5.96 -32.83 26.51
CA LEU A 140 -6.95 -33.86 26.24
C LEU A 140 -6.42 -35.30 26.36
N GLY A 141 -5.11 -35.49 26.58
CA GLY A 141 -4.47 -36.81 26.64
C GLY A 141 -4.41 -37.53 25.28
N THR A 142 -4.53 -36.81 24.17
CA THR A 142 -4.51 -37.32 22.79
C THR A 142 -3.18 -37.08 22.07
N GLU A 143 -2.14 -36.68 22.80
CA GLU A 143 -0.82 -36.31 22.26
C GLU A 143 -0.19 -37.42 21.40
N ASN A 144 -0.25 -38.68 21.83
CA ASN A 144 0.29 -39.80 21.05
C ASN A 144 -0.40 -39.96 19.69
N LYS A 145 -1.72 -39.70 19.62
CA LYS A 145 -2.47 -39.73 18.35
C LYS A 145 -2.12 -38.54 17.47
N LEU A 146 -1.82 -37.38 18.07
CA LEU A 146 -1.32 -36.21 17.34
C LEU A 146 0.08 -36.49 16.77
N GLN A 147 0.94 -37.18 17.51
CA GLN A 147 2.26 -37.60 17.02
C GLN A 147 2.16 -38.56 15.83
N GLU A 148 1.23 -39.53 15.86
CA GLU A 148 0.97 -40.42 14.72
C GLU A 148 0.46 -39.66 13.48
N SER A 149 -0.32 -38.60 13.69
CA SER A 149 -0.94 -37.82 12.61
C SER A 149 -0.07 -36.67 12.09
N MET A 150 0.82 -36.13 12.93
CA MET A 150 1.64 -34.95 12.69
C MET A 150 3.02 -35.10 13.39
N PRO A 151 3.87 -36.05 12.95
CA PRO A 151 5.14 -36.37 13.61
C PRO A 151 6.16 -35.22 13.58
N GLU A 152 6.01 -34.28 12.66
CA GLU A 152 6.83 -33.05 12.60
C GLU A 152 6.55 -32.07 13.74
N CYS A 153 5.38 -32.11 14.38
CA CYS A 153 4.96 -31.09 15.35
C CYS A 153 5.41 -31.37 16.79
N ILE A 154 5.84 -32.59 17.14
CA ILE A 154 6.20 -32.96 18.51
C ILE A 154 7.50 -33.77 18.47
N LYS A 155 8.62 -33.07 18.42
CA LYS A 155 9.93 -33.65 18.73
C LYS A 155 10.32 -33.19 20.12
N ASP A 156 10.57 -34.14 21.03
CA ASP A 156 11.28 -33.88 22.29
C ASP A 156 12.66 -33.31 21.96
N ILE A 157 12.85 -32.02 22.24
CA ILE A 157 14.02 -31.25 21.83
C ILE A 157 15.08 -31.10 22.94
N ASN A 158 14.73 -31.37 24.20
CA ASN A 158 15.59 -30.95 25.32
C ASN A 158 16.95 -31.67 25.42
N SER A 159 17.16 -32.82 24.75
CA SER A 159 18.42 -33.58 24.80
C SER A 159 19.21 -33.69 23.49
N LYS A 160 18.76 -33.10 22.37
CA LYS A 160 19.34 -33.40 21.04
C LYS A 160 20.38 -32.40 20.53
N PHE A 161 20.40 -31.16 21.02
CA PHE A 161 21.28 -30.13 20.43
C PHE A 161 22.76 -30.37 20.71
N GLU A 162 23.10 -30.95 21.86
CA GLU A 162 24.48 -31.35 22.17
C GLU A 162 24.93 -32.52 21.28
N ASP A 163 24.04 -33.47 20.96
CA ASP A 163 24.32 -34.58 20.04
C ASP A 163 24.46 -34.12 18.57
N LEU A 164 23.81 -33.02 18.21
CA LEU A 164 23.87 -32.41 16.87
C LEU A 164 25.00 -31.38 16.73
N SER A 165 25.61 -30.98 17.84
CA SER A 165 26.78 -30.10 17.87
C SER A 165 27.94 -30.73 17.12
N ARG A 166 28.54 -30.00 16.19
CA ARG A 166 29.66 -30.45 15.36
C ARG A 166 30.94 -29.77 15.78
N PRO A 167 32.12 -30.43 15.71
CA PRO A 167 33.38 -29.71 15.84
C PRO A 167 33.49 -28.66 14.73
N VAL A 168 34.00 -27.48 15.05
CA VAL A 168 34.19 -26.39 14.09
C VAL A 168 35.16 -26.85 13.01
N SER A 169 34.66 -26.96 11.78
CA SER A 169 35.44 -27.31 10.58
C SER A 169 35.45 -26.20 9.53
N TRP A 170 34.92 -25.02 9.87
CA TRP A 170 34.84 -23.83 9.03
C TRP A 170 35.73 -22.71 9.58
N GLU A 171 36.09 -21.75 8.73
CA GLU A 171 36.82 -20.55 9.15
C GLU A 171 35.86 -19.59 9.85
N GLU A 172 36.08 -19.38 11.14
CA GLU A 172 35.24 -18.51 11.96
C GLU A 172 35.58 -17.03 11.72
N ASN A 173 34.54 -16.21 11.49
CA ASN A 173 34.70 -14.76 11.44
C ASN A 173 35.09 -14.23 12.84
N ASN A 174 35.66 -13.03 12.94
CA ASN A 174 36.08 -12.40 14.20
C ASN A 174 34.93 -11.72 14.97
N ASP A 175 33.77 -11.52 14.36
CA ASP A 175 32.63 -10.89 15.01
C ASP A 175 32.04 -11.77 16.12
N ARG A 176 31.73 -11.18 17.27
CA ARG A 176 31.17 -11.86 18.45
C ARG A 176 29.94 -11.12 18.94
N TYR A 177 28.88 -11.87 19.19
CA TYR A 177 27.60 -11.33 19.64
C TYR A 177 27.22 -11.90 21.00
N ILE A 178 26.40 -11.17 21.76
CA ILE A 178 25.92 -11.59 23.08
C ILE A 178 24.41 -11.82 23.00
N TYR A 179 23.94 -12.98 23.41
CA TYR A 179 22.52 -13.30 23.47
C TYR A 179 21.87 -12.71 24.71
N ASN A 180 20.84 -11.88 24.50
CA ASN A 180 19.93 -11.39 25.53
C ASN A 180 18.58 -10.99 24.90
N ASN A 181 17.60 -10.66 25.74
CA ASN A 181 16.24 -10.35 25.30
C ASN A 181 16.13 -9.11 24.40
N ASP A 182 17.06 -8.16 24.48
CA ASP A 182 17.00 -6.91 23.72
C ASP A 182 17.53 -7.06 22.29
N VAL A 183 18.32 -8.11 22.02
CA VAL A 183 18.97 -8.35 20.71
C VAL A 183 18.57 -9.66 20.05
N VAL A 184 17.68 -10.45 20.67
CA VAL A 184 17.23 -11.74 20.13
C VAL A 184 16.64 -11.62 18.73
N GLU A 185 15.85 -10.58 18.45
CA GLU A 185 15.24 -10.35 17.13
C GLU A 185 16.30 -10.09 16.04
N ASP A 186 17.33 -9.30 16.34
CA ASP A 186 18.45 -9.04 15.44
C ASP A 186 19.28 -10.31 15.19
N LEU A 187 19.56 -11.09 16.24
CA LEU A 187 20.27 -12.37 16.12
C LEU A 187 19.50 -13.39 15.28
N VAL A 188 18.18 -13.48 15.45
CA VAL A 188 17.30 -14.32 14.61
C VAL A 188 17.40 -13.89 13.14
N LEU A 189 17.33 -12.59 12.86
CA LEU A 189 17.44 -12.06 11.49
C LEU A 189 18.81 -12.35 10.87
N ARG A 190 19.91 -12.18 11.62
CA ARG A 190 21.27 -12.46 11.15
C ARG A 190 21.47 -13.94 10.83
N ILE A 191 21.10 -14.83 11.76
CA ILE A 191 21.20 -16.29 11.55
C ILE A 191 20.37 -16.72 10.35
N SER A 192 19.15 -16.18 10.20
CA SER A 192 18.25 -16.52 9.08
C SER A 192 18.76 -16.05 7.71
N ARG A 193 19.69 -15.09 7.68
CA ARG A 193 20.24 -14.48 6.47
C ARG A 193 21.68 -14.85 6.17
N LEU A 194 22.30 -15.72 6.97
CA LEU A 194 23.67 -16.19 6.73
C LEU A 194 23.81 -16.67 5.28
N ALA A 195 24.68 -16.04 4.50
CA ALA A 195 24.92 -16.46 3.14
C ALA A 195 25.68 -17.79 3.11
N ALA A 196 25.72 -18.43 1.93
CA ALA A 196 26.47 -19.67 1.75
C ALA A 196 27.94 -19.50 2.19
N GLN A 197 28.42 -20.42 3.04
CA GLN A 197 29.75 -20.40 3.66
C GLN A 197 30.00 -19.31 4.71
N GLU A 198 28.97 -18.58 5.16
CA GLU A 198 29.12 -17.63 6.27
C GLU A 198 28.85 -18.27 7.64
N ASN A 199 29.39 -17.64 8.69
CA ASN A 199 29.16 -18.01 10.07
C ASN A 199 28.95 -16.81 10.98
N ILE A 200 28.37 -17.07 12.16
CA ILE A 200 28.18 -16.11 13.25
C ILE A 200 28.45 -16.80 14.59
N ILE A 201 29.09 -16.08 15.51
CA ILE A 201 29.43 -16.59 16.84
C ILE A 201 28.71 -15.80 17.92
N ILE A 202 28.04 -16.51 18.80
CA ILE A 202 27.20 -15.97 19.86
C ILE A 202 27.67 -16.51 21.21
N PHE A 203 27.74 -15.64 22.21
CA PHE A 203 27.92 -15.98 23.62
C PHE A 203 26.61 -15.80 24.37
N SER A 204 26.28 -16.74 25.25
CA SER A 204 25.04 -16.73 26.01
C SER A 204 25.21 -17.31 27.40
N VAL A 205 24.60 -16.70 28.41
CA VAL A 205 24.60 -17.21 29.79
C VAL A 205 23.75 -18.48 29.90
N GLU A 206 22.63 -18.52 29.19
CA GLU A 206 21.74 -19.68 29.10
C GLU A 206 21.76 -20.28 27.68
N ARG A 207 21.34 -21.53 27.51
CA ARG A 207 21.35 -22.17 26.19
C ARG A 207 20.23 -21.54 25.34
N PRO A 208 20.53 -20.90 24.19
CA PRO A 208 19.53 -20.21 23.37
C PRO A 208 18.80 -21.21 22.48
N ASP A 209 17.91 -22.01 23.08
CA ASP A 209 17.20 -23.10 22.40
C ASP A 209 16.34 -22.60 21.23
N GLU A 210 15.84 -21.35 21.28
CA GLU A 210 15.12 -20.74 20.16
C GLU A 210 16.01 -20.58 18.91
N LEU A 211 17.26 -20.11 19.09
CA LEU A 211 18.20 -19.92 17.99
C LEU A 211 18.65 -21.26 17.41
N LEU A 212 18.86 -22.26 18.27
CA LEU A 212 19.25 -23.62 17.86
C LEU A 212 18.14 -24.29 17.03
N LYS A 213 16.86 -24.10 17.40
CA LYS A 213 15.72 -24.58 16.61
C LYS A 213 15.66 -23.92 15.23
N ILE A 214 15.90 -22.61 15.16
CA ILE A 214 15.91 -21.86 13.89
C ILE A 214 17.05 -22.37 12.99
N ALA A 215 18.24 -22.52 13.54
CA ALA A 215 19.40 -23.02 12.81
C ALA A 215 19.17 -24.44 12.26
N ASP A 216 18.59 -25.33 13.05
CA ASP A 216 18.22 -26.68 12.62
C ASP A 216 17.18 -26.64 11.49
N GLY A 217 16.14 -25.82 11.63
CA GLY A 217 15.11 -25.62 10.60
C GLY A 217 15.65 -25.05 9.28
N LEU A 218 16.72 -24.27 9.34
CA LEU A 218 17.41 -23.70 8.17
C LEU A 218 18.48 -24.62 7.58
N GLY A 219 18.77 -25.77 8.23
CA GLY A 219 19.82 -26.70 7.83
C GLY A 219 21.23 -26.16 8.05
N LEU A 220 21.41 -25.23 9.00
CA LEU A 220 22.73 -24.72 9.38
C LEU A 220 23.47 -25.75 10.24
N PHE A 221 24.80 -25.73 10.18
CA PHE A 221 25.63 -26.44 11.14
C PHE A 221 25.87 -25.54 12.33
N TYR A 222 26.00 -26.14 13.52
CA TYR A 222 26.41 -25.40 14.69
C TYR A 222 27.35 -26.19 15.59
N ASN A 223 28.18 -25.45 16.30
CA ASN A 223 29.03 -25.94 17.37
C ASN A 223 28.58 -25.27 18.67
N ILE A 224 28.45 -26.05 19.74
CA ILE A 224 28.12 -25.59 21.08
C ILE A 224 29.28 -25.98 22.00
N GLU A 225 29.92 -24.98 22.60
CA GLU A 225 30.92 -25.12 23.64
C GLU A 225 30.36 -24.54 24.94
N LYS A 226 30.50 -25.27 26.05
CA LYS A 226 30.08 -24.81 27.37
C LYS A 226 31.28 -24.82 28.32
N ASP A 227 31.64 -23.64 28.79
CA ASP A 227 32.56 -23.46 29.92
C ASP A 227 31.82 -22.76 31.07
N LYS A 228 32.01 -21.44 31.26
CA LYS A 228 31.18 -20.61 32.15
C LYS A 228 29.91 -20.08 31.49
N GLU A 229 29.96 -19.87 30.18
CA GLU A 229 28.88 -19.42 29.31
C GLU A 229 28.87 -20.32 28.06
N TYR A 230 27.76 -20.33 27.32
CA TYR A 230 27.67 -21.03 26.05
C TYR A 230 28.31 -20.18 24.94
N ARG A 231 29.25 -20.76 24.22
CA ARG A 231 29.75 -20.23 22.94
C ARG A 231 29.16 -21.07 21.83
N ILE A 232 28.46 -20.42 20.90
CA ILE A 232 27.75 -21.10 19.81
C ILE A 232 28.18 -20.49 18.49
N SER A 233 28.66 -21.33 17.58
CA SER A 233 29.05 -20.95 16.23
C SER A 233 28.04 -21.53 15.25
N PHE A 234 27.27 -20.70 14.56
CA PHE A 234 26.35 -21.12 13.50
C PHE A 234 27.02 -20.92 12.14
N PHE A 235 26.90 -21.89 11.24
CA PHE A 235 27.51 -21.88 9.92
C PHE A 235 26.54 -22.37 8.85
N ASN A 236 26.53 -21.69 7.70
CA ASN A 236 25.74 -22.13 6.55
C ASN A 236 26.55 -23.07 5.64
N PRO A 237 26.25 -24.38 5.64
CA PRO A 237 27.02 -25.37 4.89
C PRO A 237 26.74 -25.37 3.40
N LYS A 238 25.74 -24.60 2.94
CA LYS A 238 25.45 -24.48 1.50
C LYS A 238 26.71 -23.99 0.80
N GLN A 239 27.07 -24.66 -0.28
CA GLN A 239 28.12 -24.16 -1.16
C GLN A 239 27.64 -22.85 -1.78
N LYS A 240 28.54 -21.89 -2.02
CA LYS A 240 28.22 -20.72 -2.83
C LYS A 240 27.83 -21.22 -4.22
N GLU A 241 26.54 -21.33 -4.48
CA GLU A 241 26.06 -21.54 -5.84
C GLU A 241 26.54 -20.36 -6.67
N GLN A 242 27.33 -20.62 -7.70
CA GLN A 242 27.58 -19.63 -8.73
C GLN A 242 26.27 -19.42 -9.47
N SER A 243 25.42 -18.51 -8.98
CA SER A 243 24.28 -18.02 -9.74
C SER A 243 24.83 -17.49 -11.07
N VAL A 244 24.49 -18.14 -12.18
CA VAL A 244 24.81 -17.61 -13.50
C VAL A 244 24.23 -16.19 -13.54
N PRO A 245 25.03 -15.14 -13.80
CA PRO A 245 24.56 -13.76 -13.79
C PRO A 245 23.28 -13.65 -14.62
N TRP A 246 22.25 -12.98 -14.12
CA TRP A 246 20.94 -12.93 -14.78
C TRP A 246 21.06 -12.49 -16.25
N ARG A 247 22.01 -11.59 -16.56
CA ARG A 247 22.35 -11.15 -17.92
C ARG A 247 22.70 -12.28 -18.89
N LYS A 248 23.29 -13.38 -18.41
CA LYS A 248 23.63 -14.57 -19.21
C LYS A 248 22.44 -15.52 -19.42
N ARG A 249 21.39 -15.42 -18.59
CA ARG A 249 20.15 -16.21 -18.69
C ARG A 249 18.91 -15.39 -19.09
N ARG A 250 19.08 -14.09 -19.40
CA ARG A 250 18.00 -13.15 -19.71
C ARG A 250 17.13 -13.58 -20.90
N GLU A 251 17.69 -14.32 -21.85
CA GLU A 251 16.97 -14.84 -23.03
C GLU A 251 15.97 -15.95 -22.67
N GLN A 252 16.05 -16.51 -21.46
CA GLN A 252 15.14 -17.55 -20.96
C GLN A 252 13.90 -16.96 -20.29
N PHE A 253 13.88 -15.64 -20.07
CA PHE A 253 12.76 -14.96 -19.45
C PHE A 253 11.54 -14.97 -20.36
N GLU A 254 10.35 -15.01 -19.76
CA GLU A 254 9.11 -14.98 -20.51
C GLU A 254 8.93 -13.63 -21.21
N SER A 255 8.54 -13.65 -22.49
CA SER A 255 8.33 -12.42 -23.26
C SER A 255 6.91 -11.89 -23.14
N LEU A 256 6.80 -10.57 -23.08
CA LEU A 256 5.58 -9.79 -23.16
C LEU A 256 5.67 -8.90 -24.41
N GLU A 257 5.00 -9.32 -25.47
CA GLU A 257 4.94 -8.61 -26.75
C GLU A 257 3.80 -7.60 -26.75
N VAL A 258 4.12 -6.32 -26.95
CA VAL A 258 3.14 -5.24 -26.86
C VAL A 258 3.06 -4.37 -28.12
N ARG A 259 3.91 -4.61 -29.14
CA ARG A 259 3.97 -3.78 -30.36
C ARG A 259 2.70 -3.81 -31.20
N ASN A 260 1.96 -4.93 -31.13
CA ASN A 260 0.75 -5.16 -31.93
C ASN A 260 -0.54 -4.86 -31.15
N MET A 261 -0.43 -4.37 -29.91
CA MET A 261 -1.59 -4.07 -29.10
C MET A 261 -2.27 -2.80 -29.60
N THR A 262 -3.59 -2.85 -29.74
CA THR A 262 -4.43 -1.71 -30.11
C THR A 262 -4.75 -0.81 -28.91
N THR A 263 -4.57 -1.32 -27.69
CA THR A 263 -4.72 -0.61 -26.42
C THR A 263 -3.37 -0.50 -25.71
N ASP A 264 -3.17 0.59 -24.98
CA ASP A 264 -1.95 0.84 -24.24
C ASP A 264 -1.61 -0.31 -23.25
N PRO A 265 -0.36 -0.82 -23.26
CA PRO A 265 0.00 -2.00 -22.48
C PRO A 265 0.39 -1.70 -21.03
N PHE A 266 0.41 -0.44 -20.57
CA PHE A 266 1.00 -0.05 -19.29
C PHE A 266 0.47 -0.86 -18.10
N ASP A 267 -0.86 -0.97 -17.96
CA ASP A 267 -1.50 -1.75 -16.89
C ASP A 267 -1.11 -3.23 -16.93
N ILE A 268 -0.92 -3.80 -18.13
CA ILE A 268 -0.52 -5.19 -18.32
C ILE A 268 0.94 -5.38 -17.94
N ILE A 269 1.80 -4.42 -18.30
CA ILE A 269 3.23 -4.45 -17.94
C ILE A 269 3.39 -4.35 -16.42
N LEU A 270 2.66 -3.42 -15.79
CA LEU A 270 2.65 -3.30 -14.33
C LEU A 270 2.16 -4.58 -13.66
N LYS A 271 1.03 -5.13 -14.13
CA LYS A 271 0.49 -6.39 -13.61
C LYS A 271 1.49 -7.54 -13.77
N LYS A 272 2.19 -7.62 -14.90
CA LYS A 272 3.26 -8.61 -15.12
C LYS A 272 4.38 -8.41 -14.10
N ALA A 273 4.87 -7.17 -13.94
CA ALA A 273 5.92 -6.85 -12.98
C ALA A 273 5.55 -7.23 -11.54
N TYR A 274 4.30 -7.03 -11.11
CA TYR A 274 3.84 -7.45 -9.77
C TYR A 274 3.78 -8.98 -9.58
N GLN A 275 3.75 -9.76 -10.67
CA GLN A 275 3.69 -11.23 -10.62
C GLN A 275 5.06 -11.91 -10.65
N ILE A 276 6.12 -11.18 -11.02
CA ILE A 276 7.49 -11.73 -11.09
C ILE A 276 8.03 -11.93 -9.68
N LYS A 277 8.52 -13.13 -9.39
CA LYS A 277 9.16 -13.46 -8.11
C LYS A 277 10.61 -12.98 -8.08
N GLU A 278 11.19 -12.96 -6.89
CA GLU A 278 12.62 -12.70 -6.73
C GLU A 278 13.46 -13.71 -7.54
N ASP A 279 14.57 -13.24 -8.10
CA ASP A 279 15.48 -14.01 -8.98
C ASP A 279 14.86 -14.46 -10.34
N GLU A 280 13.66 -13.97 -10.68
CA GLU A 280 13.02 -14.14 -11.99
C GLU A 280 13.03 -12.85 -12.82
N GLY A 281 12.59 -12.92 -14.07
CA GLY A 281 12.53 -11.77 -14.97
C GLY A 281 11.57 -11.96 -16.14
N PHE A 282 11.38 -10.90 -16.92
CA PHE A 282 10.57 -10.90 -18.13
C PHE A 282 11.19 -10.02 -19.22
N ILE A 283 10.86 -10.29 -20.47
CA ILE A 283 11.30 -9.52 -21.64
C ILE A 283 10.13 -8.69 -22.14
N LEU A 284 10.22 -7.36 -22.09
CA LEU A 284 9.26 -6.48 -22.75
C LEU A 284 9.71 -6.23 -24.19
N ILE A 285 8.85 -6.59 -25.16
CA ILE A 285 9.10 -6.32 -26.58
C ILE A 285 8.22 -5.15 -27.02
N GLN A 286 8.84 -4.04 -27.39
CA GLN A 286 8.17 -2.75 -27.68
C GLN A 286 8.81 -2.07 -28.91
N GLN A 287 8.18 -1.03 -29.45
CA GLN A 287 8.70 -0.31 -30.62
C GLN A 287 9.80 0.70 -30.27
N PHE A 288 9.93 1.11 -29.00
CA PHE A 288 10.90 2.09 -28.49
C PHE A 288 11.38 1.69 -27.08
N GLU A 289 12.42 2.35 -26.58
CA GLU A 289 12.91 2.17 -25.20
C GLU A 289 12.07 3.02 -24.20
N PRO A 290 11.29 2.40 -23.29
CA PRO A 290 10.35 3.11 -22.44
C PRO A 290 11.01 3.54 -21.11
N LEU A 291 11.84 4.57 -21.15
CA LEU A 291 12.59 5.06 -19.97
C LEU A 291 11.73 5.35 -18.73
N PRO A 292 10.52 5.95 -18.82
CA PRO A 292 9.69 6.21 -17.64
C PRO A 292 9.27 4.92 -16.92
N LEU A 293 8.82 3.93 -17.70
CA LEU A 293 8.47 2.60 -17.21
C LEU A 293 9.67 1.88 -16.61
N ILE A 294 10.83 1.95 -17.28
CA ILE A 294 12.09 1.39 -16.77
C ILE A 294 12.42 1.94 -15.39
N ASN A 295 12.35 3.26 -15.22
CA ASN A 295 12.63 3.91 -13.94
C ASN A 295 11.65 3.45 -12.86
N MET A 296 10.35 3.39 -13.19
CA MET A 296 9.33 2.91 -12.26
C MET A 296 9.56 1.47 -11.83
N LEU A 297 9.85 0.56 -12.76
CA LEU A 297 10.14 -0.85 -12.43
C LEU A 297 11.45 -0.98 -11.65
N THR A 298 12.43 -0.12 -11.91
CA THR A 298 13.67 -0.08 -11.12
C THR A 298 13.38 0.19 -9.65
N GLU A 299 12.49 1.14 -9.35
CA GLU A 299 12.02 1.39 -7.98
C GLU A 299 11.21 0.24 -7.38
N MET A 300 10.54 -0.54 -8.23
CA MET A 300 9.90 -1.79 -7.83
C MET A 300 10.92 -2.92 -7.60
N GLY A 301 12.23 -2.68 -7.58
CA GLY A 301 13.25 -3.68 -7.31
C GLY A 301 13.64 -4.51 -8.54
N PHE A 302 13.55 -3.92 -9.73
CA PHE A 302 14.06 -4.55 -10.96
C PHE A 302 15.42 -3.95 -11.37
N GLU A 303 16.34 -4.79 -11.82
CA GLU A 303 17.39 -4.37 -12.74
C GLU A 303 16.89 -4.50 -14.18
N TYR A 304 17.54 -3.78 -15.11
CA TYR A 304 17.22 -3.93 -16.52
C TYR A 304 18.44 -3.91 -17.44
N SER A 305 18.20 -4.38 -18.66
CA SER A 305 19.07 -4.22 -19.83
C SER A 305 18.16 -4.02 -21.02
N SER A 306 18.51 -3.11 -21.93
CA SER A 306 17.77 -2.89 -23.17
C SER A 306 18.67 -3.18 -24.37
N GLU A 307 18.06 -3.58 -25.47
CA GLU A 307 18.71 -3.67 -26.77
C GLU A 307 17.74 -3.26 -27.88
N LYS A 308 18.26 -2.50 -28.84
CA LYS A 308 17.55 -2.21 -30.09
C LYS A 308 17.88 -3.34 -31.07
N VAL A 309 16.88 -4.17 -31.40
CA VAL A 309 17.04 -5.28 -32.35
C VAL A 309 16.83 -4.80 -33.78
N HIS A 310 15.79 -3.98 -33.99
CA HIS A 310 15.44 -3.36 -35.28
C HIS A 310 14.88 -1.95 -35.05
N ASP A 311 14.58 -1.19 -36.11
CA ASP A 311 14.01 0.16 -35.97
C ASP A 311 12.68 0.22 -35.22
N ASN A 312 11.86 -0.84 -35.32
CA ASN A 312 10.58 -0.98 -34.60
C ASN A 312 10.60 -2.13 -33.58
N GLU A 313 11.77 -2.51 -33.07
CA GLU A 313 11.89 -3.56 -32.04
C GLU A 313 12.98 -3.25 -31.03
N TYR A 314 12.53 -2.97 -29.81
CA TYR A 314 13.34 -2.97 -28.60
C TYR A 314 12.96 -4.16 -27.74
N ARG A 315 13.97 -4.80 -27.17
CA ARG A 315 13.81 -5.80 -26.12
C ARG A 315 14.38 -5.25 -24.83
N ILE A 316 13.53 -5.17 -23.82
CA ILE A 316 13.90 -4.69 -22.49
C ILE A 316 13.77 -5.86 -21.52
N TYR A 317 14.89 -6.31 -21.01
CA TYR A 317 14.99 -7.40 -20.05
C TYR A 317 14.89 -6.81 -18.65
N PHE A 318 13.85 -7.18 -17.91
CA PHE A 318 13.69 -6.82 -16.51
C PHE A 318 13.98 -8.04 -15.64
N TYR A 319 14.78 -7.84 -14.59
CA TYR A 319 15.15 -8.88 -13.62
C TYR A 319 14.84 -8.41 -12.21
N LYS A 320 14.03 -9.17 -11.48
CA LYS A 320 13.66 -8.87 -10.10
C LYS A 320 14.81 -9.29 -9.18
N THR A 321 15.46 -8.33 -8.53
CA THR A 321 16.59 -8.64 -7.67
C THR A 321 16.14 -9.43 -6.43
N PRO A 322 16.80 -10.54 -6.08
CA PRO A 322 16.55 -11.22 -4.82
C PRO A 322 17.06 -10.38 -3.66
N GLY A 323 16.15 -10.06 -2.73
CA GLY A 323 16.44 -9.57 -1.38
C GLY A 323 17.53 -8.52 -1.15
N LEU A 324 17.90 -7.69 -2.14
CA LEU A 324 18.69 -6.47 -1.93
C LEU A 324 17.71 -5.29 -1.94
N LEU A 325 16.96 -5.14 -0.84
CA LEU A 325 16.78 -3.78 -0.35
C LEU A 325 18.20 -3.26 -0.13
N LYS A 326 18.62 -2.28 -0.93
CA LYS A 326 19.84 -1.53 -0.64
C LYS A 326 19.84 -1.19 0.85
N GLU A 327 20.98 -1.43 1.50
CA GLU A 327 21.27 -0.80 2.79
C GLU A 327 21.11 0.71 2.63
N ASP A 328 19.93 1.22 2.93
CA ASP A 328 19.79 2.58 3.43
C ASP A 328 19.86 2.46 4.95
N SER A 329 21.02 2.84 5.44
CA SER A 329 21.33 3.10 6.84
C SER A 329 20.29 4.01 7.50
N SER A 330 19.94 3.64 8.74
CA SER A 330 19.23 4.44 9.77
C SER A 330 17.78 4.89 9.51
N ASP A 331 16.86 4.36 10.32
CA ASP A 331 15.62 4.99 10.81
C ASP A 331 14.74 5.78 9.83
N ASN A 332 14.15 5.13 8.83
CA ASN A 332 12.85 5.60 8.31
C ASN A 332 12.02 4.45 7.71
N LEU A 333 10.98 4.03 8.43
CA LEU A 333 9.89 3.23 7.88
C LEU A 333 9.18 4.07 6.81
N LYS A 334 9.39 3.75 5.52
CA LYS A 334 8.69 4.40 4.40
C LYS A 334 7.18 4.32 4.60
N VAL A 335 6.47 5.39 4.27
CA VAL A 335 5.01 5.45 4.35
C VAL A 335 4.42 4.85 3.07
N ASP A 336 3.58 3.83 3.24
CA ASP A 336 2.80 3.26 2.14
C ASP A 336 1.73 4.26 1.68
N VAL A 337 1.70 4.60 0.39
CA VAL A 337 0.71 5.55 -0.17
C VAL A 337 0.07 5.05 -1.45
N VAL A 338 -1.17 5.48 -1.68
CA VAL A 338 -1.87 5.40 -2.96
C VAL A 338 -1.95 6.78 -3.59
N ILE A 339 -1.45 6.91 -4.82
CA ILE A 339 -1.45 8.13 -5.61
C ILE A 339 -2.48 8.02 -6.72
N GLN A 340 -3.25 9.06 -6.97
CA GLN A 340 -4.16 9.11 -8.10
C GLN A 340 -4.20 10.46 -8.82
N SER A 341 -4.65 10.45 -10.07
CA SER A 341 -4.92 11.67 -10.84
C SER A 341 -6.08 11.49 -11.80
N ALA A 342 -6.91 12.51 -11.93
CA ALA A 342 -7.95 12.61 -12.97
C ALA A 342 -7.68 13.74 -13.96
N THR A 343 -6.53 14.41 -13.87
CA THR A 343 -6.23 15.58 -14.71
C THR A 343 -4.91 15.38 -15.45
N PRO A 344 -4.95 15.08 -16.77
CA PRO A 344 -3.76 14.85 -17.60
C PRO A 344 -2.75 15.99 -17.59
N VAL A 345 -3.23 17.22 -17.37
CA VAL A 345 -2.40 18.41 -17.24
C VAL A 345 -1.32 18.28 -16.15
N ALA A 346 -1.56 17.50 -15.10
CA ALA A 346 -0.62 17.34 -13.99
C ALA A 346 0.43 16.24 -14.24
N TYR A 347 0.27 15.42 -15.27
CA TYR A 347 1.11 14.23 -15.48
C TYR A 347 2.61 14.54 -15.57
N PRO A 348 3.07 15.58 -16.29
CA PRO A 348 4.50 15.90 -16.33
C PRO A 348 5.09 16.20 -14.95
N VAL A 349 4.34 16.91 -14.09
CA VAL A 349 4.74 17.22 -12.72
C VAL A 349 4.78 15.95 -11.88
N ILE A 350 3.75 15.11 -11.98
CA ILE A 350 3.68 13.81 -11.27
C ILE A 350 4.87 12.93 -11.67
N MET A 351 5.12 12.77 -12.97
CA MET A 351 6.23 11.93 -13.44
C MET A 351 7.59 12.45 -12.95
N LYS A 352 7.77 13.77 -12.88
CA LYS A 352 8.99 14.35 -12.32
C LYS A 352 9.09 14.16 -10.80
N LEU A 353 7.98 14.33 -10.08
CA LEU A 353 7.89 14.10 -8.64
C LEU A 353 8.30 12.67 -8.27
N LEU A 354 7.84 11.69 -9.06
CA LEU A 354 8.16 10.26 -8.86
C LEU A 354 9.65 9.93 -9.02
N GLN A 355 10.45 10.80 -9.65
CA GLN A 355 11.90 10.65 -9.75
C GLN A 355 12.66 11.21 -8.52
N SER A 356 11.99 11.94 -7.64
CA SER A 356 12.63 12.57 -6.48
C SER A 356 13.23 11.54 -5.52
N GLU A 357 14.50 11.72 -5.16
CA GLU A 357 15.14 10.91 -4.13
C GLU A 357 14.47 11.09 -2.76
N LYS A 358 14.04 12.31 -2.42
CA LYS A 358 13.35 12.56 -1.15
C LYS A 358 12.02 11.81 -1.09
N ILE A 359 11.25 11.82 -2.18
CA ILE A 359 10.02 11.03 -2.26
C ILE A 359 10.33 9.54 -2.15
N ARG A 360 11.28 9.02 -2.93
CA ARG A 360 11.67 7.60 -2.91
C ARG A 360 12.17 7.11 -1.56
N LYS A 361 12.86 7.96 -0.79
CA LYS A 361 13.36 7.62 0.55
C LYS A 361 12.27 7.59 1.61
N ASN A 362 11.18 8.33 1.43
CA ASN A 362 10.13 8.47 2.46
C ASN A 362 8.81 7.75 2.11
N ILE A 363 8.59 7.41 0.85
CA ILE A 363 7.32 6.87 0.34
C ILE A 363 7.50 5.51 -0.32
N ASN A 364 6.58 4.59 -0.05
CA ASN A 364 6.37 3.37 -0.82
C ASN A 364 5.04 3.46 -1.59
N ILE A 365 5.10 3.46 -2.91
CA ILE A 365 3.91 3.64 -3.75
C ILE A 365 3.23 2.28 -3.96
N LYS A 366 2.07 2.10 -3.34
CA LYS A 366 1.26 0.88 -3.50
C LYS A 366 0.51 0.85 -4.80
N GLU A 367 0.00 1.99 -5.23
CA GLU A 367 -0.79 2.13 -6.44
C GLU A 367 -0.67 3.56 -6.98
N LEU A 368 -0.48 3.66 -8.30
CA LEU A 368 -0.61 4.90 -9.06
C LEU A 368 -1.79 4.75 -10.01
N LYS A 369 -2.90 5.46 -9.74
CA LYS A 369 -4.13 5.33 -10.52
C LYS A 369 -4.45 6.58 -11.34
N VAL A 370 -4.51 6.40 -12.65
CA VAL A 370 -5.06 7.39 -13.58
C VAL A 370 -6.53 7.09 -13.85
N TRP A 371 -7.37 8.12 -13.79
CA TRP A 371 -8.82 8.00 -13.93
C TRP A 371 -9.34 8.67 -15.20
N GLU A 372 -10.19 7.94 -15.91
CA GLU A 372 -11.09 8.51 -16.94
C GLU A 372 -12.43 8.94 -16.32
N GLU A 373 -12.89 8.24 -15.28
CA GLU A 373 -14.18 8.48 -14.61
C GLU A 373 -14.01 9.34 -13.35
N THR A 374 -14.45 10.61 -13.41
CA THR A 374 -14.34 11.58 -12.31
C THR A 374 -15.00 11.11 -11.01
N GLU A 375 -16.12 10.40 -11.06
CA GLU A 375 -16.84 9.95 -9.86
C GLU A 375 -16.02 8.97 -9.02
N LYS A 376 -15.38 7.99 -9.67
CA LYS A 376 -14.54 7.00 -8.99
C LYS A 376 -13.30 7.65 -8.38
N HIS A 377 -12.70 8.59 -9.10
CA HIS A 377 -11.59 9.40 -8.60
C HIS A 377 -11.94 10.13 -7.30
N LEU A 378 -13.08 10.81 -7.25
CA LEU A 378 -13.53 11.52 -6.04
C LEU A 378 -13.85 10.56 -4.90
N ALA A 379 -14.48 9.42 -5.19
CA ALA A 379 -14.81 8.42 -4.19
C ALA A 379 -13.58 7.87 -3.47
N TRP A 380 -12.46 7.65 -4.18
CA TRP A 380 -11.25 7.08 -3.58
C TRP A 380 -10.60 8.01 -2.57
N ILE A 381 -10.48 9.29 -2.87
CA ILE A 381 -9.90 10.27 -1.95
C ILE A 381 -10.86 10.56 -0.78
N ALA A 382 -12.16 10.69 -1.05
CA ALA A 382 -13.16 10.97 -0.02
C ALA A 382 -13.29 9.82 1.00
N ASN A 383 -13.21 8.57 0.53
CA ASN A 383 -13.32 7.38 1.38
C ASN A 383 -11.97 6.92 1.94
N GLY A 384 -10.89 7.66 1.68
CA GLY A 384 -9.56 7.40 2.22
C GLY A 384 -8.82 6.20 1.64
N LYS A 385 -9.21 5.75 0.44
CA LYS A 385 -8.50 4.72 -0.34
C LYS A 385 -7.28 5.31 -1.08
N ALA A 386 -7.35 6.57 -1.49
CA ALA A 386 -6.20 7.32 -1.99
C ALA A 386 -5.68 8.28 -0.91
N ASP A 387 -4.37 8.45 -0.83
CA ASP A 387 -3.71 9.35 0.12
C ASP A 387 -3.32 10.68 -0.55
N ILE A 388 -2.89 10.60 -1.80
CA ILE A 388 -2.44 11.73 -2.62
C ILE A 388 -3.24 11.75 -3.92
N SER A 389 -3.79 12.90 -4.27
CA SER A 389 -4.66 13.06 -5.43
C SER A 389 -4.37 14.35 -6.17
N PHE A 390 -4.43 14.34 -7.49
CA PHE A 390 -4.30 15.54 -8.33
C PHE A 390 -5.60 15.79 -9.09
N SER A 391 -6.22 16.95 -8.87
CA SER A 391 -7.57 17.25 -9.39
C SER A 391 -7.80 18.73 -9.65
N ALA A 392 -8.80 19.00 -10.50
CA ALA A 392 -9.37 20.32 -10.68
C ALA A 392 -9.98 20.88 -9.38
N LEU A 393 -9.75 22.17 -9.12
CA LEU A 393 -10.15 22.93 -7.94
C LEU A 393 -11.64 22.87 -7.67
N ILE A 394 -12.48 23.16 -8.66
CA ILE A 394 -13.95 23.14 -8.48
C ILE A 394 -14.43 21.75 -8.06
N THR A 395 -13.83 20.71 -8.62
CA THR A 395 -14.18 19.32 -8.31
C THR A 395 -13.70 18.95 -6.90
N ALA A 396 -12.48 19.33 -6.53
CA ALA A 396 -11.94 19.09 -5.20
C ALA A 396 -12.66 19.88 -4.10
N ALA A 397 -13.10 21.10 -4.39
CA ALA A 397 -13.83 21.95 -3.46
C ALA A 397 -15.19 21.35 -3.03
N LYS A 398 -15.82 20.53 -3.88
CA LYS A 398 -17.02 19.77 -3.52
C LYS A 398 -16.76 18.75 -2.40
N LEU A 399 -15.51 18.36 -2.18
CA LEU A 399 -15.10 17.45 -1.13
C LEU A 399 -14.81 18.16 0.21
N ALA A 400 -15.10 19.45 0.35
CA ALA A 400 -14.89 20.18 1.62
C ALA A 400 -15.63 19.58 2.84
N GLY A 401 -16.66 18.74 2.60
CA GLY A 401 -17.32 17.97 3.64
C GLY A 401 -16.52 16.75 4.14
N SER A 402 -15.55 16.28 3.35
CA SER A 402 -14.68 15.12 3.62
C SER A 402 -13.39 15.53 4.33
N ASP A 403 -12.69 14.55 4.90
CA ASP A 403 -11.40 14.77 5.56
C ASP A 403 -10.26 14.86 4.54
N ILE A 404 -10.10 16.02 3.91
CA ILE A 404 -9.06 16.31 2.91
C ILE A 404 -8.38 17.66 3.15
N LYS A 405 -7.20 17.84 2.54
CA LYS A 405 -6.48 19.11 2.43
C LYS A 405 -6.11 19.38 0.98
N ILE A 406 -6.06 20.65 0.57
CA ILE A 406 -5.66 21.13 -0.76
C ILE A 406 -4.55 22.17 -0.55
N PRO A 407 -3.35 21.76 -0.11
CA PRO A 407 -2.34 22.68 0.37
C PRO A 407 -1.70 23.54 -0.73
N ALA A 408 -1.84 23.13 -2.00
CA ALA A 408 -1.22 23.83 -3.12
C ALA A 408 -2.03 23.73 -4.41
N LEU A 409 -2.09 24.83 -5.16
CA LEU A 409 -2.48 24.85 -6.57
C LEU A 409 -1.25 25.09 -7.43
N PHE A 410 -1.22 24.46 -8.60
CA PHE A 410 -0.09 24.63 -9.52
C PHE A 410 -0.44 24.69 -11.00
N VAL A 411 -1.72 24.62 -11.36
CA VAL A 411 -2.18 24.71 -12.75
C VAL A 411 -3.12 25.89 -12.87
N TRP A 412 -2.81 26.78 -13.81
CA TRP A 412 -3.56 28.00 -14.10
C TRP A 412 -3.90 28.06 -15.59
N ASP A 413 -4.88 28.90 -15.94
CA ASP A 413 -5.16 29.31 -17.33
C ASP A 413 -5.41 28.15 -18.31
N ASN A 414 -6.10 27.12 -17.83
CA ASN A 414 -6.19 25.83 -18.52
C ASN A 414 -7.13 25.78 -19.74
N PHE A 415 -8.02 26.76 -19.94
CA PHE A 415 -9.06 26.70 -20.98
C PHE A 415 -8.82 27.70 -22.12
N VAL A 416 -9.17 27.28 -23.34
CA VAL A 416 -9.13 28.13 -24.55
C VAL A 416 -10.36 27.89 -25.43
N LEU A 417 -10.72 28.93 -26.19
CA LEU A 417 -11.67 28.83 -27.30
C LEU A 417 -10.88 28.70 -28.59
N LEU A 418 -11.14 27.64 -29.36
CA LEU A 418 -10.57 27.45 -30.69
C LEU A 418 -11.66 27.60 -31.75
N SER A 419 -11.34 28.26 -32.85
CA SER A 419 -12.24 28.42 -33.98
C SER A 419 -11.50 28.28 -35.31
N ARG A 420 -12.08 27.54 -36.26
CA ARG A 420 -11.62 27.48 -37.66
C ARG A 420 -11.84 28.78 -38.40
N ASP A 421 -12.83 29.56 -37.98
CA ASP A 421 -13.06 30.91 -38.49
C ASP A 421 -12.12 31.93 -37.85
N LYS A 422 -11.84 33.01 -38.57
CA LYS A 422 -11.16 34.21 -38.04
C LYS A 422 -12.10 34.96 -37.10
N ILE A 423 -11.82 34.92 -35.80
CA ILE A 423 -12.59 35.58 -34.75
C ILE A 423 -11.67 36.37 -33.82
N LYS A 424 -12.19 37.45 -33.22
CA LYS A 424 -11.51 38.29 -32.24
C LYS A 424 -12.10 38.18 -30.83
N GLY A 425 -13.35 37.72 -30.74
CA GLY A 425 -14.10 37.65 -29.48
C GLY A 425 -15.39 36.86 -29.63
N PHE A 426 -16.22 36.89 -28.59
CA PHE A 426 -17.53 36.24 -28.61
C PHE A 426 -18.51 36.92 -29.57
N GLU A 427 -18.28 38.18 -29.93
CA GLU A 427 -19.09 38.96 -30.86
C GLU A 427 -19.20 38.27 -32.23
N ASP A 428 -18.10 37.64 -32.69
CA ASP A 428 -18.01 36.96 -33.99
C ASP A 428 -18.64 35.56 -33.99
N LEU A 429 -19.14 35.10 -32.84
CA LEU A 429 -19.68 33.75 -32.62
C LEU A 429 -21.20 33.71 -32.44
N LYS A 430 -21.89 34.85 -32.54
CA LYS A 430 -23.37 34.89 -32.45
C LYS A 430 -24.02 33.95 -33.47
N GLY A 431 -24.96 33.14 -33.00
CA GLY A 431 -25.67 32.14 -33.81
C GLY A 431 -24.86 30.89 -34.18
N LYS A 432 -23.55 30.83 -33.87
CA LYS A 432 -22.70 29.67 -34.15
C LYS A 432 -22.81 28.60 -33.06
N GLU A 433 -22.52 27.35 -33.43
CA GLU A 433 -22.40 26.26 -32.48
C GLU A 433 -21.06 26.31 -31.76
N ILE A 434 -21.07 26.20 -30.43
CA ILE A 434 -19.88 26.10 -29.58
C ILE A 434 -19.89 24.74 -28.89
N TYR A 435 -19.03 23.83 -29.33
CA TYR A 435 -18.92 22.51 -28.70
C TYR A 435 -18.22 22.65 -27.36
N THR A 436 -18.88 22.19 -26.31
CA THR A 436 -18.53 22.49 -24.93
C THR A 436 -18.38 21.21 -24.12
N PRO A 437 -17.32 21.08 -23.30
CA PRO A 437 -17.13 19.93 -22.42
C PRO A 437 -18.27 19.77 -21.41
N LEU A 438 -18.48 18.52 -20.99
CA LEU A 438 -19.47 18.12 -20.00
C LEU A 438 -20.92 18.36 -20.48
N PHE A 439 -21.72 19.07 -19.69
CA PHE A 439 -23.14 19.31 -19.93
C PHE A 439 -23.48 20.76 -19.59
N GLU A 440 -24.69 21.21 -19.92
CA GLU A 440 -25.08 22.62 -19.83
C GLU A 440 -24.94 23.23 -18.42
N GLU A 441 -25.32 22.49 -17.39
CA GLU A 441 -25.23 22.94 -16.00
C GLU A 441 -23.82 22.79 -15.39
N ALA A 442 -22.84 22.31 -16.17
CA ALA A 442 -21.48 22.11 -15.69
C ALA A 442 -20.66 23.43 -15.69
N PRO A 443 -19.60 23.51 -14.86
CA PRO A 443 -18.79 24.72 -14.74
C PRO A 443 -18.25 25.29 -16.08
N PRO A 444 -17.77 24.50 -17.06
CA PRO A 444 -17.30 25.06 -18.33
C PRO A 444 -18.37 25.92 -19.03
N ALA A 445 -19.59 25.40 -19.17
CA ALA A 445 -20.68 26.11 -19.81
C ALA A 445 -21.10 27.36 -19.01
N LYS A 446 -21.27 27.24 -17.68
CA LYS A 446 -21.64 28.37 -16.82
C LYS A 446 -20.59 29.48 -16.80
N ILE A 447 -19.30 29.12 -16.77
CA ILE A 447 -18.20 30.09 -16.85
C ILE A 447 -18.20 30.78 -18.22
N THR A 448 -18.38 30.05 -19.32
CA THR A 448 -18.48 30.67 -20.65
C THR A 448 -19.67 31.62 -20.75
N LYS A 449 -20.86 31.24 -20.26
CA LYS A 449 -22.03 32.13 -20.22
C LYS A 449 -21.76 33.39 -19.38
N TYR A 450 -21.06 33.25 -18.25
CA TYR A 450 -20.61 34.39 -17.45
C TYR A 450 -19.64 35.31 -18.20
N LEU A 451 -18.66 34.74 -18.93
CA LEU A 451 -17.73 35.52 -19.76
C LEU A 451 -18.44 36.27 -20.89
N ILE A 452 -19.40 35.62 -21.57
CA ILE A 452 -20.21 36.26 -22.62
C ILE A 452 -20.98 37.44 -22.03
N LYS A 453 -21.69 37.23 -20.92
CA LYS A 453 -22.47 38.26 -20.24
C LYS A 453 -21.60 39.44 -19.78
N GLY A 454 -20.43 39.17 -19.22
CA GLY A 454 -19.48 40.20 -18.78
C GLY A 454 -18.93 41.07 -19.91
N ASN A 455 -18.92 40.56 -21.15
CA ASN A 455 -18.57 41.33 -22.35
C ASN A 455 -19.77 42.08 -22.96
N GLY A 456 -20.91 42.18 -22.25
CA GLY A 456 -22.10 42.90 -22.70
C GLY A 456 -22.91 42.17 -23.77
N LEU A 457 -22.74 40.84 -23.88
CA LEU A 457 -23.42 39.99 -24.86
C LEU A 457 -24.46 39.11 -24.16
N ASP A 458 -25.48 38.66 -24.90
CA ASP A 458 -26.51 37.77 -24.36
C ASP A 458 -26.11 36.31 -24.59
N PRO A 459 -25.94 35.48 -23.54
CA PRO A 459 -25.67 34.04 -23.69
C PRO A 459 -26.68 33.27 -24.54
N GLU A 460 -27.93 33.76 -24.64
CA GLU A 460 -28.97 33.13 -25.46
C GLU A 460 -28.76 33.34 -26.98
N ASP A 461 -27.87 34.27 -27.38
CA ASP A 461 -27.45 34.44 -28.78
C ASP A 461 -26.54 33.30 -29.28
N TYR A 462 -26.15 32.35 -28.41
CA TYR A 462 -25.15 31.33 -28.69
C TYR A 462 -25.72 29.92 -28.56
N ARG A 463 -25.27 29.00 -29.42
CA ARG A 463 -25.75 27.61 -29.43
C ARG A 463 -24.70 26.69 -28.82
N PHE A 464 -24.86 26.36 -27.55
CA PHE A 464 -23.97 25.41 -26.88
C PHE A 464 -24.31 23.98 -27.29
N LYS A 465 -23.29 23.22 -27.71
CA LYS A 465 -23.43 21.82 -28.12
C LYS A 465 -22.65 20.90 -27.19
N PHE A 466 -23.31 19.88 -26.69
CA PHE A 466 -22.76 18.92 -25.74
C PHE A 466 -22.78 17.51 -26.32
N GLY A 467 -21.83 16.67 -25.89
CA GLY A 467 -21.87 15.23 -26.19
C GLY A 467 -22.97 14.52 -25.40
N THR A 468 -23.29 13.27 -25.79
CA THR A 468 -24.26 12.41 -25.08
C THR A 468 -23.53 11.19 -24.50
N PRO A 469 -23.61 10.91 -23.18
CA PRO A 469 -24.37 11.64 -22.16
C PRO A 469 -23.76 12.99 -21.74
N PHE A 470 -22.49 13.23 -22.06
CA PHE A 470 -21.80 14.50 -21.86
C PHE A 470 -20.60 14.63 -22.81
N GLY A 471 -20.16 15.86 -23.09
CA GLY A 471 -19.03 16.16 -23.97
C GLY A 471 -17.67 15.81 -23.35
N ARG A 472 -16.91 14.93 -24.00
CA ARG A 472 -15.54 14.61 -23.58
C ARG A 472 -14.51 15.47 -24.32
N PRO A 473 -13.51 16.05 -23.63
CA PRO A 473 -12.48 16.86 -24.29
C PRO A 473 -11.79 16.16 -25.46
N GLU A 474 -11.49 14.87 -25.34
CA GLU A 474 -10.86 14.08 -26.42
C GLU A 474 -11.74 13.95 -27.66
N GLU A 475 -13.06 13.85 -27.50
CA GLU A 475 -14.02 13.76 -28.60
C GLU A 475 -14.21 15.13 -29.26
N ILE A 476 -14.34 16.19 -28.45
CA ILE A 476 -14.45 17.57 -28.93
C ILE A 476 -13.20 17.97 -29.72
N TYR A 477 -12.01 17.60 -29.22
CA TYR A 477 -10.75 17.78 -29.93
C TYR A 477 -10.76 17.07 -31.29
N LYS A 478 -11.19 15.80 -31.36
CA LYS A 478 -11.30 15.04 -32.61
C LYS A 478 -12.29 15.65 -33.59
N ASP A 479 -13.44 16.11 -33.09
CA ASP A 479 -14.46 16.79 -33.90
C ASP A 479 -13.93 18.11 -34.48
N PHE A 480 -13.14 18.87 -33.72
CA PHE A 480 -12.51 20.09 -34.20
C PHE A 480 -11.49 19.82 -35.32
N VAL A 481 -10.53 18.91 -35.08
CA VAL A 481 -9.47 18.63 -36.06
C VAL A 481 -9.97 17.92 -37.32
N SER A 482 -11.16 17.29 -37.28
CA SER A 482 -11.81 16.69 -38.45
C SER A 482 -12.71 17.67 -39.22
N GLY A 483 -12.99 18.85 -38.66
CA GLY A 483 -13.91 19.83 -39.26
C GLY A 483 -15.39 19.54 -38.99
N LYS A 484 -15.71 18.59 -38.11
CA LYS A 484 -17.08 18.34 -37.64
C LYS A 484 -17.57 19.41 -36.65
N ALA A 485 -16.64 20.08 -35.97
CA ALA A 485 -16.90 21.23 -35.12
C ALA A 485 -16.01 22.40 -35.56
N ASP A 486 -16.62 23.54 -35.87
CA ASP A 486 -15.87 24.75 -36.27
C ASP A 486 -15.36 25.55 -35.08
N THR A 487 -16.12 25.56 -33.97
CA THR A 487 -15.77 26.28 -32.74
C THR A 487 -15.91 25.36 -31.53
N VAL A 488 -14.85 25.28 -30.72
CA VAL A 488 -14.78 24.38 -29.56
C VAL A 488 -14.15 25.07 -28.34
N ILE A 489 -14.58 24.63 -27.16
CA ILE A 489 -13.92 24.94 -25.89
C ILE A 489 -13.10 23.71 -25.49
N LEU A 490 -11.80 23.91 -25.32
CA LEU A 490 -10.88 22.85 -24.89
C LEU A 490 -10.07 23.29 -23.68
N ARG A 491 -9.67 22.31 -22.88
CA ARG A 491 -8.66 22.48 -21.83
C ARG A 491 -7.32 21.91 -22.30
N GLU A 492 -6.24 22.29 -21.63
CA GLU A 492 -4.98 21.58 -21.80
C GLU A 492 -5.07 20.16 -21.19
N PRO A 493 -4.36 19.18 -21.78
CA PRO A 493 -3.48 19.30 -22.95
C PRO A 493 -4.19 19.16 -24.32
N GLU A 494 -5.48 18.82 -24.36
CA GLU A 494 -6.21 18.56 -25.61
C GLU A 494 -6.26 19.78 -26.55
N ALA A 495 -6.30 20.98 -25.98
CA ALA A 495 -6.19 22.23 -26.72
C ALA A 495 -4.90 22.31 -27.55
N SER A 496 -3.75 22.08 -26.93
CA SER A 496 -2.46 22.08 -27.62
C SER A 496 -2.33 20.98 -28.65
N TYR A 497 -2.93 19.80 -28.40
CA TYR A 497 -2.96 18.73 -29.40
C TYR A 497 -3.74 19.14 -30.65
N ALA A 498 -4.86 19.84 -30.47
CA ALA A 498 -5.64 20.40 -31.57
C ALA A 498 -4.81 21.43 -32.35
N ILE A 499 -4.22 22.40 -31.65
CA ILE A 499 -3.42 23.47 -32.24
C ILE A 499 -2.25 22.89 -33.04
N LYS A 500 -1.51 21.93 -32.48
CA LYS A 500 -0.37 21.29 -33.16
C LYS A 500 -0.79 20.62 -34.46
N LEU A 501 -1.88 19.85 -34.43
CA LEU A 501 -2.37 19.17 -35.62
C LEU A 501 -2.85 20.12 -36.72
N MET A 502 -3.53 21.21 -36.35
CA MET A 502 -3.97 22.22 -37.30
C MET A 502 -2.76 22.93 -37.93
N HIS A 503 -1.78 23.30 -37.12
CA HIS A 503 -0.52 23.88 -37.58
C HIS A 503 0.24 22.94 -38.53
N ASP A 504 0.38 21.65 -38.20
CA ASP A 504 1.09 20.68 -39.05
C ASP A 504 0.40 20.47 -40.41
N ARG A 505 -0.90 20.72 -40.48
CA ARG A 505 -1.69 20.72 -41.73
C ARG A 505 -1.69 22.07 -42.44
N ASN A 506 -1.02 23.07 -41.88
CA ASN A 506 -1.01 24.45 -42.37
C ASN A 506 -2.43 25.07 -42.45
N GLU A 507 -3.30 24.70 -41.50
CA GLU A 507 -4.65 25.23 -41.34
C GLU A 507 -4.65 26.33 -40.26
N GLU A 508 -4.92 27.57 -40.65
CA GLU A 508 -5.05 28.69 -39.71
C GLU A 508 -6.30 28.54 -38.84
N ILE A 509 -6.14 28.80 -37.53
CA ILE A 509 -7.24 28.83 -36.55
C ILE A 509 -7.11 30.06 -35.66
N SER A 510 -8.23 30.52 -35.12
CA SER A 510 -8.25 31.52 -34.03
C SER A 510 -8.15 30.83 -32.68
N ILE A 511 -7.36 31.43 -31.78
CA ILE A 511 -7.15 30.97 -30.41
C ILE A 511 -7.49 32.13 -29.48
N ILE A 512 -8.51 31.98 -28.64
CA ILE A 512 -8.88 32.99 -27.64
C ILE A 512 -8.64 32.42 -26.23
N SER A 513 -7.77 33.11 -25.49
CA SER A 513 -7.43 32.80 -24.09
C SER A 513 -8.62 33.08 -23.17
N TYR A 514 -9.01 32.09 -22.36
CA TYR A 514 -10.01 32.33 -21.30
C TYR A 514 -9.47 33.26 -20.22
N ASN A 515 -8.17 33.24 -19.96
CA ASN A 515 -7.55 34.14 -18.99
C ASN A 515 -7.72 35.61 -19.41
N ASP A 516 -7.57 35.91 -20.71
CA ASP A 516 -7.73 37.25 -21.25
C ASP A 516 -9.19 37.71 -21.14
N LEU A 517 -10.13 36.82 -21.50
CA LEU A 517 -11.57 37.07 -21.37
C LEU A 517 -11.98 37.27 -19.90
N TRP A 518 -11.42 36.48 -19.00
CA TRP A 518 -11.69 36.55 -17.56
C TRP A 518 -11.19 37.87 -16.97
N ASN A 519 -9.95 38.27 -17.28
CA ASN A 519 -9.34 39.50 -16.73
C ASN A 519 -9.95 40.78 -17.31
N LYS A 520 -10.54 40.74 -18.52
CA LYS A 520 -11.31 41.87 -19.05
C LYS A 520 -12.50 42.25 -18.17
N ILE A 521 -13.16 41.27 -17.57
CA ILE A 521 -14.38 41.48 -16.77
C ILE A 521 -14.10 41.43 -15.26
N ASN A 522 -12.97 40.84 -14.85
CA ASN A 522 -12.46 40.80 -13.48
C ASN A 522 -11.08 41.47 -13.41
N PRO A 523 -10.99 42.81 -13.55
CA PRO A 523 -9.71 43.50 -13.62
C PRO A 523 -8.89 43.28 -12.34
N GLY A 524 -7.62 42.95 -12.53
CA GLY A 524 -6.68 42.70 -11.42
C GLY A 524 -6.73 41.29 -10.83
N PHE A 525 -7.61 40.40 -11.33
CA PHE A 525 -7.67 39.03 -10.82
C PHE A 525 -6.39 38.24 -11.11
N GLY A 526 -5.79 38.41 -12.29
CA GLY A 526 -4.60 37.66 -12.73
C GLY A 526 -4.94 36.23 -13.17
N SER A 527 -4.03 35.29 -12.90
CA SER A 527 -4.13 33.90 -13.39
C SER A 527 -5.37 33.18 -12.85
N PHE A 528 -5.99 32.38 -13.71
CA PHE A 528 -7.23 31.65 -13.46
C PHE A 528 -6.96 30.28 -12.80
N PRO A 529 -7.38 30.03 -11.54
CA PRO A 529 -7.06 28.78 -10.84
C PRO A 529 -7.71 27.57 -11.49
N ASN A 530 -6.96 26.46 -11.61
CA ASN A 530 -7.48 25.25 -12.23
C ASN A 530 -7.30 23.97 -11.42
N ALA A 531 -6.07 23.57 -11.08
CA ALA A 531 -5.82 22.26 -10.45
C ALA A 531 -4.63 22.28 -9.50
N GLY A 532 -4.59 21.30 -8.60
CA GLY A 532 -3.55 21.22 -7.57
C GLY A 532 -3.50 19.89 -6.85
N LEU A 533 -2.73 19.90 -5.75
CA LEU A 533 -2.51 18.77 -4.86
C LEU A 533 -3.68 18.66 -3.87
N ILE A 534 -4.20 17.44 -3.70
CA ILE A 534 -5.12 17.07 -2.63
C ILE A 534 -4.49 15.95 -1.81
N LEU A 535 -4.57 16.09 -0.49
CA LEU A 535 -4.13 15.10 0.48
C LEU A 535 -5.33 14.60 1.28
N LYS A 536 -5.33 13.31 1.60
CA LYS A 536 -6.19 12.79 2.66
C LYS A 536 -5.81 13.48 3.98
N GLY A 537 -6.80 14.01 4.71
CA GLY A 537 -6.55 14.81 5.90
C GLY A 537 -5.84 14.01 7.00
N GLU A 538 -6.24 12.76 7.21
CA GLU A 538 -5.53 11.83 8.10
C GLU A 538 -4.07 11.62 7.70
N PHE A 539 -3.78 11.47 6.39
CA PHE A 539 -2.41 11.31 5.89
C PHE A 539 -1.56 12.54 6.20
N ALA A 540 -2.09 13.75 5.94
CA ALA A 540 -1.40 15.00 6.24
C ALA A 540 -1.13 15.17 7.74
N ARG A 541 -2.11 14.85 8.60
CA ARG A 541 -1.96 14.96 10.06
C ARG A 541 -1.01 13.93 10.67
N LYS A 542 -0.98 12.70 10.14
CA LYS A 542 -0.09 11.64 10.64
C LYS A 542 1.34 11.78 10.14
N ASN A 543 1.53 12.42 8.98
CA ASN A 543 2.83 12.54 8.32
C ASN A 543 3.10 14.01 7.91
N PRO A 544 3.12 14.96 8.87
CA PRO A 544 3.23 16.40 8.55
C PRO A 544 4.54 16.74 7.82
N GLU A 545 5.66 16.16 8.27
CA GLU A 545 6.96 16.34 7.60
C GLU A 545 6.95 15.79 6.17
N LEU A 546 6.32 14.62 5.95
CA LEU A 546 6.20 14.04 4.62
C LEU A 546 5.30 14.89 3.72
N ALA A 547 4.21 15.42 4.25
CA ALA A 547 3.31 16.29 3.49
C ALA A 547 4.03 17.58 3.07
N LYS A 548 4.90 18.12 3.93
CA LYS A 548 5.77 19.26 3.59
C LYS A 548 6.82 18.90 2.53
N ILE A 549 7.51 17.76 2.66
CA ILE A 549 8.44 17.25 1.64
C ILE A 549 7.72 17.10 0.29
N LEU A 550 6.49 16.58 0.28
CA LEU A 550 5.70 16.42 -0.93
C LEU A 550 5.39 17.76 -1.61
N ALA A 551 4.99 18.77 -0.83
CA ALA A 551 4.77 20.13 -1.31
C ALA A 551 6.05 20.74 -1.94
N GLU A 552 7.18 20.67 -1.23
CA GLU A 552 8.49 21.16 -1.70
C GLU A 552 8.97 20.44 -2.99
N GLU A 553 8.77 19.12 -3.07
CA GLU A 553 9.17 18.33 -4.23
C GLU A 553 8.24 18.55 -5.44
N ILE A 554 6.96 18.85 -5.22
CA ILE A 554 6.06 19.33 -6.28
C ILE A 554 6.52 20.68 -6.82
N GLN A 555 6.84 21.63 -5.94
CA GLN A 555 7.37 22.93 -6.36
C GLN A 555 8.66 22.78 -7.18
N SER A 556 9.56 21.90 -6.73
CA SER A 556 10.80 21.58 -7.45
C SER A 556 10.54 20.90 -8.80
N ALA A 557 9.57 20.00 -8.87
CA ALA A 557 9.14 19.33 -10.10
C ALA A 557 8.57 20.34 -11.11
N ILE A 558 7.73 21.27 -10.67
CA ILE A 558 7.18 22.35 -11.52
C ILE A 558 8.30 23.21 -12.10
N LYS A 559 9.24 23.66 -11.26
CA LYS A 559 10.39 24.44 -11.71
C LYS A 559 11.20 23.69 -12.77
N TRP A 560 11.45 22.40 -12.55
CA TRP A 560 12.16 21.57 -13.52
C TRP A 560 11.37 21.41 -14.82
N VAL A 561 10.08 21.11 -14.75
CA VAL A 561 9.20 20.98 -15.92
C VAL A 561 9.18 22.27 -16.73
N ASN A 562 9.15 23.44 -16.08
CA ASN A 562 9.21 24.75 -16.72
C ASN A 562 10.54 25.02 -17.44
N GLN A 563 11.65 24.55 -16.87
CA GLN A 563 12.99 24.75 -17.44
C GLN A 563 13.37 23.70 -18.50
N ASN A 564 12.69 22.55 -18.54
CA ASN A 564 13.08 21.39 -19.34
C ASN A 564 11.89 20.82 -20.13
N ARG A 565 11.16 21.65 -20.88
CA ARG A 565 9.91 21.28 -21.57
C ARG A 565 10.04 20.00 -22.42
N LYS A 566 11.08 19.94 -23.24
CA LYS A 566 11.34 18.79 -24.12
C LYS A 566 11.58 17.48 -23.35
N ASP A 567 12.35 17.53 -22.28
CA ASP A 567 12.63 16.32 -21.48
C ASP A 567 11.43 15.94 -20.61
N ALA A 568 10.66 16.92 -20.13
CA ALA A 568 9.38 16.68 -19.47
C ALA A 568 8.36 16.04 -20.44
N ALA A 569 8.35 16.43 -21.71
CA ALA A 569 7.53 15.79 -22.74
C ALA A 569 7.93 14.32 -22.97
N LYS A 570 9.23 14.04 -23.13
CA LYS A 570 9.74 12.65 -23.22
C LYS A 570 9.46 11.84 -21.96
N LEU A 571 9.41 12.46 -20.79
CA LEU A 571 9.14 11.78 -19.53
C LEU A 571 7.66 11.38 -19.38
N SER A 572 6.75 12.13 -20.02
CA SER A 572 5.31 11.99 -19.81
C SER A 572 4.54 11.41 -21.00
N PHE A 573 5.19 11.18 -22.15
CA PHE A 573 4.51 10.77 -23.38
C PHE A 573 3.73 9.45 -23.29
N ASP A 574 4.28 8.45 -22.60
CA ASP A 574 3.59 7.17 -22.37
C ASP A 574 2.27 7.40 -21.61
N LEU A 575 2.33 8.15 -20.50
CA LEU A 575 1.16 8.41 -19.67
C LEU A 575 0.13 9.33 -20.35
N MET A 576 0.59 10.28 -21.16
CA MET A 576 -0.27 11.23 -21.88
C MET A 576 -0.80 10.68 -23.21
N ARG A 577 -0.26 9.56 -23.70
CA ARG A 577 -0.67 8.90 -24.96
C ARG A 577 -0.65 9.85 -26.17
N GLN A 578 0.37 10.69 -26.26
CA GLN A 578 0.59 11.59 -27.39
C GLN A 578 2.08 11.66 -27.78
N SER A 579 2.36 12.15 -28.98
CA SER A 579 3.72 12.35 -29.45
C SER A 579 4.44 13.44 -28.63
N VAL A 580 5.77 13.31 -28.51
CA VAL A 580 6.62 14.22 -27.72
C VAL A 580 6.46 15.68 -28.16
N ASP A 581 6.38 15.94 -29.46
CA ASP A 581 6.23 17.29 -30.02
C ASP A 581 4.89 17.96 -29.65
N LYS A 582 3.80 17.18 -29.59
CA LYS A 582 2.50 17.67 -29.12
C LYS A 582 2.51 18.00 -27.63
N ILE A 583 3.20 17.18 -26.85
CA ILE A 583 3.33 17.39 -25.40
C ILE A 583 4.26 18.57 -25.11
N GLU A 584 5.32 18.74 -25.90
CA GLU A 584 6.22 19.90 -25.82
C GLU A 584 5.44 21.20 -26.08
N LEU A 585 4.60 21.27 -27.13
CA LEU A 585 3.74 22.43 -27.35
C LEU A 585 2.76 22.68 -26.19
N PHE A 586 2.17 21.62 -25.64
CA PHE A 586 1.35 21.73 -24.43
C PHE A 586 2.13 22.35 -23.28
N LEU A 587 3.35 21.87 -23.03
CA LEU A 587 4.19 22.35 -21.96
C LEU A 587 4.65 23.80 -22.18
N ASP A 588 4.83 24.24 -23.42
CA ASP A 588 5.12 25.64 -23.75
C ASP A 588 3.94 26.59 -23.44
N ARG A 589 2.72 26.06 -23.47
CA ARG A 589 1.48 26.85 -23.32
C ARG A 589 0.90 26.82 -21.92
N VAL A 590 1.03 25.72 -21.21
CA VAL A 590 0.43 25.54 -19.88
C VAL A 590 1.09 26.47 -18.85
N ASN A 591 0.27 27.12 -18.03
CA ASN A 591 0.74 27.93 -16.93
C ASN A 591 0.90 27.08 -15.66
N PHE A 592 2.12 26.59 -15.42
CA PHE A 592 2.49 25.97 -14.14
C PHE A 592 3.19 26.98 -13.24
N ASP A 593 2.55 27.31 -12.12
CA ASP A 593 3.10 28.19 -11.09
C ASP A 593 2.62 27.72 -9.71
N TYR A 594 3.51 27.59 -8.73
CA TYR A 594 3.17 26.98 -7.45
C TYR A 594 2.67 28.01 -6.44
N MET A 595 1.48 27.82 -5.87
CA MET A 595 0.88 28.69 -4.86
C MET A 595 0.35 27.89 -3.66
N GLU A 596 0.66 28.35 -2.44
CA GLU A 596 0.28 27.74 -1.16
C GLU A 596 0.01 28.80 -0.08
N GLY A 597 -0.42 28.37 1.10
CA GLY A 597 -0.55 29.24 2.27
C GLY A 597 -1.65 30.30 2.14
N GLU A 598 -1.48 31.45 2.82
CA GLU A 598 -2.53 32.49 2.85
C GLU A 598 -2.79 33.13 1.49
N THR A 599 -1.78 33.24 0.62
CA THR A 599 -1.98 33.74 -0.75
C THR A 599 -2.89 32.82 -1.56
N LEU A 600 -2.76 31.50 -1.38
CA LEU A 600 -3.69 30.54 -1.95
C LEU A 600 -5.10 30.71 -1.38
N VAL A 601 -5.24 30.86 -0.06
CA VAL A 601 -6.54 31.02 0.60
C VAL A 601 -7.26 32.27 0.09
N GLU A 602 -6.58 33.41 0.00
CA GLU A 602 -7.12 34.66 -0.54
C GLU A 602 -7.56 34.48 -2.00
N LYS A 603 -6.68 33.92 -2.83
CA LYS A 603 -6.96 33.68 -4.26
C LYS A 603 -8.19 32.79 -4.47
N VAL A 604 -8.31 31.72 -3.69
CA VAL A 604 -9.43 30.77 -3.75
C VAL A 604 -10.72 31.40 -3.23
N LYS A 605 -10.64 32.20 -2.17
CA LYS A 605 -11.79 32.93 -1.62
C LYS A 605 -12.36 33.90 -2.67
N ASP A 606 -11.51 34.72 -3.29
CA ASP A 606 -11.92 35.68 -4.31
C ASP A 606 -12.52 34.95 -5.53
N TYR A 607 -11.90 33.84 -5.93
CA TYR A 607 -12.40 33.00 -7.01
C TYR A 607 -13.81 32.47 -6.75
N PHE A 608 -14.01 31.77 -5.62
CA PHE A 608 -15.30 31.18 -5.31
C PHE A 608 -16.37 32.22 -4.96
N GLN A 609 -15.98 33.41 -4.47
CA GLN A 609 -16.90 34.54 -4.32
C GLN A 609 -17.49 34.95 -5.68
N ILE A 610 -16.64 35.17 -6.69
CA ILE A 610 -17.10 35.48 -8.05
C ILE A 610 -18.02 34.36 -8.59
N LEU A 611 -17.65 33.09 -8.39
CA LEU A 611 -18.44 31.97 -8.88
C LEU A 611 -19.82 31.87 -8.20
N ASN A 612 -19.88 32.08 -6.88
CA ASN A 612 -21.13 32.05 -6.12
C ASN A 612 -22.04 33.22 -6.49
N ASP A 613 -21.50 34.44 -6.57
CA ASP A 613 -22.26 35.66 -6.91
C ASP A 613 -22.92 35.56 -8.28
N ASN A 614 -22.29 34.81 -9.19
CA ASN A 614 -22.77 34.56 -10.54
C ASN A 614 -23.49 33.21 -10.70
N LYS A 615 -23.80 32.50 -9.60
CA LYS A 615 -24.53 31.22 -9.57
C LYS A 615 -23.89 30.13 -10.44
N ILE A 616 -22.57 30.19 -10.62
CA ILE A 616 -21.79 29.19 -11.34
C ILE A 616 -21.61 27.94 -10.45
N VAL A 617 -21.39 28.17 -9.16
CA VAL A 617 -21.33 27.15 -8.12
C VAL A 617 -22.19 27.58 -6.92
N ASP A 618 -22.43 26.63 -6.02
CA ASP A 618 -23.09 26.87 -4.73
C ASP A 618 -22.23 26.26 -3.62
N ILE A 619 -21.20 27.00 -3.21
CA ILE A 619 -20.22 26.56 -2.22
C ILE A 619 -20.28 27.48 -1.01
N LYS A 620 -20.57 26.90 0.16
CA LYS A 620 -20.52 27.62 1.43
C LYS A 620 -19.06 27.87 1.85
N MET A 621 -18.61 29.11 1.73
CA MET A 621 -17.24 29.52 2.07
C MET A 621 -17.08 29.87 3.57
N ASP A 622 -17.38 28.94 4.45
CA ASP A 622 -17.11 29.11 5.89
C ASP A 622 -15.64 28.82 6.25
N GLN A 623 -15.28 29.03 7.51
CA GLN A 623 -13.90 28.79 7.97
C GLN A 623 -13.46 27.33 7.75
N LYS A 624 -14.39 26.38 7.83
CA LYS A 624 -14.08 24.97 7.58
C LYS A 624 -13.70 24.75 6.11
N PHE A 625 -14.44 25.38 5.18
CA PHE A 625 -14.09 25.37 3.76
C PHE A 625 -12.70 25.97 3.52
N LEU A 626 -12.42 27.16 4.06
CA LEU A 626 -11.12 27.81 3.84
C LEU A 626 -9.95 27.03 4.47
N ASN A 627 -10.19 26.34 5.58
CA ASN A 627 -9.16 25.54 6.27
C ASN A 627 -8.72 24.29 5.50
N ILE A 628 -9.46 23.83 4.48
CA ILE A 628 -8.96 22.74 3.64
C ILE A 628 -7.78 23.19 2.79
N PHE A 629 -7.65 24.48 2.46
CA PHE A 629 -6.58 25.03 1.63
C PHE A 629 -5.29 25.31 2.42
N ARG A 630 -5.29 25.04 3.72
CA ARG A 630 -4.10 25.10 4.58
C ARG A 630 -3.58 23.70 4.82
N LEU A 631 -2.27 23.52 4.80
CA LEU A 631 -1.68 22.25 5.17
C LEU A 631 -1.94 21.95 6.66
N ASP A 632 -1.78 22.98 7.49
CA ASP A 632 -1.86 22.99 8.96
C ASP A 632 -3.30 22.87 9.52
#